data_AF-A0A5M5N7C2-F1
#
_entry.id   AF-A0A5M5N7C2-F1
#
_cell.length_a   1.000
_cell.length_b   1.000
_cell.length_c   1.000
_cell.angle_alpha   90.00
_cell.angle_beta   90.00
_cell.angle_gamma   90.00
#
_symmetry.space_group_name_H-M   'P 1'
#
loop_
_entity.id
_entity.type
_entity.pdbx_description
1 polymer ?
#
loop_
_entity_poly.entity_id
_entity_poly.type
_entity_poly.pdbx_seq_one_letter_code
_entity_poly.pdbx_strand_id
1 'polypeptide(L)'
;MTTEERLSKLEQAILLAGLGTKEILTFDEACVFMGVTRSHLYKLTSGGKVIHYKPNGKMIYFKRDELSAWLLQNRVSTSEEIAMKATTYTMNHRARV
;
A
#
# COMPACT_ATOMS: atom_id res chain seq x y z
N MET A 1 10.37 14.46 28.30
CA MET A 1 10.60 13.27 27.46
C MET A 1 11.75 12.49 28.07
N THR A 2 11.51 11.28 28.58
CA THR A 2 12.51 10.46 29.29
C THR A 2 13.52 9.85 28.33
N THR A 3 14.65 9.36 28.84
CA THR A 3 15.66 8.66 28.04
C THR A 3 15.09 7.42 27.35
N GLU A 4 14.18 6.71 28.01
CA GLU A 4 13.47 5.54 27.49
C GLU A 4 12.58 5.90 26.30
N GLU A 5 11.83 7.00 26.39
CA GLU A 5 11.02 7.51 25.27
C GLU A 5 11.88 7.91 24.07
N ARG A 6 13.08 8.46 24.31
CA ARG A 6 14.02 8.83 23.24
C ARG A 6 14.59 7.59 22.55
N LEU A 7 14.91 6.54 23.31
CA LEU A 7 15.41 5.28 22.79
C LEU A 7 14.34 4.60 21.92
N SER A 8 13.11 4.52 22.41
CA SER A 8 11.99 3.91 21.66
C SER A 8 11.73 4.62 20.32
N LYS A 9 11.79 5.95 20.27
CA LYS A 9 11.65 6.70 19.01
C LYS A 9 12.79 6.43 18.03
N LEU A 10 14.03 6.28 18.51
CA LEU A 10 15.18 5.94 17.67
C LEU A 10 15.05 4.54 17.06
N GLU A 11 14.64 3.56 17.86
CA GLU A 11 14.39 2.19 17.38
C GLU A 11 13.32 2.16 16.29
N GLN A 12 12.21 2.89 16.48
CA GLN A 12 11.18 3.01 15.46
C GLN A 12 11.69 3.69 14.18
N ALA A 13 12.48 4.74 14.30
CA ALA A 13 13.05 5.43 13.14
C ALA A 13 14.00 4.53 12.33
N ILE A 14 14.83 3.73 13.01
CA ILE A 14 15.73 2.76 12.37
C ILE A 14 14.94 1.69 11.63
N LEU A 15 13.86 1.16 12.25
CA LEU A 15 13.01 0.16 11.63
C LEU A 15 12.34 0.72 10.35
N LEU A 16 11.80 1.94 10.40
CA LEU A 16 11.21 2.61 9.24
C LEU A 16 12.25 2.86 8.13
N ALA A 17 13.47 3.28 8.49
CA ALA A 17 14.56 3.48 7.54
C ALA A 17 14.96 2.17 6.83
N GLY A 18 15.02 1.06 7.57
CA GLY A 18 15.33 -0.27 7.01
C GLY A 18 14.24 -0.81 6.07
N LEU A 19 12.97 -0.48 6.33
CA LEU A 19 11.86 -0.85 5.43
C LEU A 19 11.91 -0.12 4.09
N GLY A 20 12.54 1.06 4.04
CA GLY A 20 12.65 1.86 2.82
C GLY A 20 13.54 1.25 1.74
N THR A 21 14.47 0.36 2.11
CA THR A 21 15.47 -0.24 1.19
C THR A 21 15.24 -1.71 0.93
N LYS A 22 14.42 -2.39 1.73
CA LYS A 22 14.21 -3.83 1.63
C LYS A 22 13.24 -4.18 0.49
N GLU A 23 13.68 -5.05 -0.41
CA GLU A 23 12.86 -5.52 -1.54
C GLU A 23 11.75 -6.49 -1.11
N ILE A 24 12.03 -7.33 -0.12
CA ILE A 24 11.13 -8.39 0.37
C ILE A 24 10.73 -8.09 1.81
N LEU A 25 9.44 -7.91 2.05
CA LEU A 25 8.87 -7.67 3.36
C LEU A 25 8.29 -8.96 3.93
N THR A 26 8.52 -9.19 5.23
CA THR A 26 7.79 -10.18 6.03
C THR A 26 6.39 -9.67 6.37
N PHE A 27 5.55 -10.51 6.97
CA PHE A 27 4.20 -10.13 7.38
C PHE A 27 4.15 -8.93 8.33
N ASP A 28 4.99 -8.90 9.37
CA ASP A 28 5.04 -7.78 10.32
C ASP A 28 5.57 -6.51 9.66
N GLU A 29 6.60 -6.63 8.82
CA GLU A 29 7.15 -5.51 8.05
C GLU A 29 6.12 -4.93 7.08
N ALA A 30 5.33 -5.78 6.41
CA ALA A 30 4.24 -5.35 5.54
C ALA A 30 3.11 -4.65 6.33
N CYS A 31 2.81 -5.10 7.56
CA CYS A 31 1.85 -4.39 8.42
C CYS A 31 2.32 -2.96 8.71
N VAL A 32 3.59 -2.80 9.07
CA VAL A 32 4.18 -1.47 9.34
C VAL A 32 4.23 -0.63 8.06
N PHE A 33 4.68 -1.22 6.95
CA PHE A 33 4.78 -0.54 5.65
C PHE A 33 3.42 -0.02 5.14
N MET A 34 2.37 -0.84 5.24
CA MET A 34 1.01 -0.48 4.82
C MET A 34 0.28 0.39 5.86
N GLY A 35 0.78 0.46 7.10
CA GLY A 35 0.10 1.12 8.21
C GLY A 35 -1.20 0.41 8.65
N VAL A 36 -1.28 -0.91 8.49
CA VAL A 36 -2.48 -1.71 8.83
C VAL A 36 -2.25 -2.63 10.02
N THR A 37 -3.32 -3.01 10.71
CA THR A 37 -3.23 -4.00 11.80
C THR A 37 -3.01 -5.41 11.27
N ARG A 38 -2.36 -6.27 12.06
CA ARG A 38 -2.14 -7.69 11.72
C ARG A 38 -3.42 -8.41 11.32
N SER A 39 -4.49 -8.22 12.08
CA SER A 39 -5.80 -8.84 11.80
C SER A 39 -6.36 -8.42 10.44
N HIS A 40 -6.12 -7.17 10.04
CA HIS A 40 -6.54 -6.69 8.73
C HIS A 40 -5.72 -7.33 7.61
N LEU A 41 -4.38 -7.35 7.74
CA LEU A 41 -3.52 -8.00 6.74
C LEU A 41 -3.77 -9.51 6.65
N TYR A 42 -4.10 -10.18 7.76
CA TYR A 42 -4.52 -11.57 7.76
C TYR A 42 -5.81 -11.79 6.96
N LYS A 43 -6.82 -10.94 7.12
CA LYS A 43 -8.05 -11.01 6.32
C LYS A 43 -7.78 -10.81 4.82
N LEU A 44 -6.87 -9.90 4.48
CA LEU A 44 -6.49 -9.67 3.08
C LEU A 44 -5.74 -10.88 2.48
N THR A 45 -4.79 -11.43 3.22
CA THR A 45 -3.97 -12.57 2.75
C THR A 45 -4.75 -13.89 2.72
N SER A 46 -5.60 -14.16 3.71
CA SER A 46 -6.44 -15.36 3.72
C SER A 46 -7.54 -15.30 2.67
N GLY A 47 -8.09 -14.11 2.42
CA GLY A 47 -9.09 -13.87 1.37
C GLY A 47 -8.51 -13.71 -0.04
N GLY A 48 -7.19 -13.86 -0.23
CA GLY A 48 -6.54 -13.71 -1.54
C GLY A 48 -6.67 -12.31 -2.16
N LYS A 49 -6.95 -11.29 -1.35
CA LYS A 49 -7.18 -9.91 -1.82
C LYS A 49 -5.90 -9.13 -2.07
N VAL A 50 -4.79 -9.55 -1.46
CA VAL A 50 -3.45 -8.95 -1.60
C VAL A 50 -2.48 -9.96 -2.20
N ILE A 51 -1.59 -9.49 -3.06
CA ILE A 51 -0.51 -10.29 -3.65
C ILE A 51 0.48 -10.66 -2.54
N HIS A 52 0.74 -11.95 -2.37
CA HIS A 52 1.62 -12.46 -1.32
C HIS A 52 2.26 -13.79 -1.71
N TYR A 53 3.38 -14.11 -1.07
CA TYR A 53 4.20 -15.29 -1.32
C TYR A 53 4.30 -16.19 -0.09
N LYS A 54 4.18 -17.51 -0.28
CA LYS A 54 4.20 -18.52 0.79
C LYS A 54 5.09 -19.71 0.43
N PRO A 55 6.43 -19.56 0.40
CA PRO A 55 7.36 -20.61 -0.06
C PRO A 55 7.26 -21.90 0.76
N ASN A 56 7.10 -21.79 2.08
CA ASN A 56 7.03 -22.93 3.01
C ASN A 56 5.67 -23.07 3.70
N GLY A 57 4.62 -22.37 3.22
CA GLY A 57 3.26 -22.40 3.79
C GLY A 57 3.07 -21.68 5.14
N LYS A 58 4.08 -21.68 6.02
CA LYS A 58 4.01 -21.06 7.35
C LYS A 58 4.25 -19.55 7.36
N MET A 59 5.17 -19.08 6.50
CA MET A 59 5.59 -17.69 6.43
C MET A 59 4.98 -17.00 5.21
N ILE A 60 4.57 -15.74 5.39
CA ILE A 60 4.04 -14.89 4.33
C ILE A 60 5.04 -13.77 4.05
N TYR A 61 5.37 -13.61 2.77
CA TYR A 61 6.27 -12.57 2.27
C TYR A 61 5.58 -11.73 1.19
N PHE A 62 6.10 -10.53 1.00
CA PHE A 62 5.60 -9.55 0.03
C PHE A 62 6.78 -8.96 -0.72
N LYS A 63 6.67 -8.84 -2.04
CA LYS A 63 7.58 -7.96 -2.80
C LYS A 63 7.09 -6.52 -2.64
N ARG A 64 8.01 -5.61 -2.34
CA ARG A 64 7.70 -4.21 -2.09
C ARG A 64 7.04 -3.54 -3.30
N ASP A 65 7.60 -3.71 -4.49
CA ASP A 65 7.06 -3.10 -5.71
C ASP A 65 5.64 -3.56 -6.00
N GLU A 66 5.38 -4.86 -5.92
CA GLU A 66 4.04 -5.41 -6.16
C GLU A 66 3.03 -4.96 -5.09
N LEU A 67 3.45 -4.93 -3.82
CA LEU A 67 2.60 -4.45 -2.74
C LEU A 67 2.30 -2.96 -2.90
N SER A 68 3.27 -2.16 -3.32
CA SER A 68 3.10 -0.73 -3.57
C SER A 68 2.17 -0.46 -4.75
N ALA A 69 2.30 -1.22 -5.84
CA ALA A 69 1.41 -1.13 -6.99
C ALA A 69 -0.02 -1.53 -6.60
N TRP A 70 -0.17 -2.58 -5.79
CA TRP A 70 -1.46 -3.01 -5.27
C TRP A 70 -2.13 -1.94 -4.40
N LEU A 71 -1.37 -1.24 -3.53
CA LEU A 71 -1.89 -0.13 -2.74
C LEU A 71 -2.42 1.03 -3.60
N LEU A 72 -1.88 1.21 -4.81
CA LEU A 72 -2.25 2.28 -5.73
C LEU A 72 -3.30 1.86 -6.78
N GLN A 73 -3.77 0.61 -6.76
CA GLN A 73 -4.61 0.05 -7.82
C GLN A 73 -5.97 0.75 -8.00
N ASN A 74 -6.58 1.23 -6.92
CA ASN A 74 -7.92 1.84 -6.94
C ASN A 74 -7.85 3.38 -6.88
N ARG A 75 -7.20 3.99 -7.87
CA ARG A 75 -7.12 5.45 -7.96
C ARG A 75 -8.51 6.06 -8.10
N VAL A 76 -8.89 6.92 -7.15
CA VAL A 76 -10.09 7.74 -7.24
C VAL A 76 -9.76 9.01 -8.04
N SER A 77 -10.52 9.28 -9.10
CA SER A 77 -10.36 10.52 -9.89
C SER A 77 -10.92 11.71 -9.12
N THR A 78 -10.31 12.88 -9.28
CA THR A 78 -10.82 14.11 -8.65
C THR A 78 -12.09 14.60 -9.34
N SER A 79 -12.90 15.40 -8.65
CA SER A 79 -14.11 16.00 -9.23
C SER A 79 -13.80 16.82 -10.49
N GLU A 80 -12.65 17.50 -10.52
CA GLU A 80 -12.17 18.26 -11.67
C GLU A 80 -11.83 17.36 -12.86
N GLU A 81 -11.12 16.25 -12.62
CA GLU A 81 -10.82 15.27 -13.68
C GLU A 81 -12.09 14.65 -14.25
N ILE A 82 -13.08 14.38 -13.39
CA ILE A 82 -14.38 13.85 -13.81
C ILE A 82 -15.13 14.89 -14.65
N ALA A 83 -15.17 16.15 -14.20
CA ALA A 83 -15.81 17.25 -14.94
C ALA A 83 -15.15 17.46 -16.31
N MET A 84 -13.82 17.46 -16.36
CA MET A 84 -13.05 17.62 -17.60
C MET A 84 -13.29 16.46 -18.58
N LYS A 85 -13.37 15.22 -18.09
CA LYS A 85 -13.75 14.05 -18.90
C LYS A 85 -15.17 14.20 -19.45
N ALA A 86 -16.12 14.68 -18.65
CA ALA A 86 -17.50 14.91 -19.10
C ALA A 86 -17.58 16.03 -20.16
N THR A 87 -16.87 17.15 -19.97
CA THR A 87 -16.77 18.22 -20.97
C THR A 87 -16.15 17.71 -22.27
N THR A 88 -15.04 16.98 -22.19
CA THR A 88 -14.37 16.39 -23.37
C THR A 88 -15.31 15.43 -24.11
N TYR A 89 -16.03 14.57 -23.37
CA TYR A 89 -16.98 13.62 -23.96
C TYR A 89 -18.11 14.33 -24.71
N THR A 90 -18.71 15.36 -24.12
CA THR A 90 -19.81 16.13 -24.73
C THR A 90 -19.36 16.96 -25.93
N MET A 91 -18.16 17.55 -25.88
CA MET A 91 -17.56 18.29 -27.01
C MET A 91 -17.29 17.37 -28.21
N ASN A 92 -16.70 16.20 -27.98
CA ASN A 92 -16.40 15.23 -29.04
C ASN A 92 -17.66 14.60 -29.65
N HIS A 93 -18.74 14.44 -28.87
CA HIS A 93 -20.01 13.90 -29.37
C HIS A 93 -20.87 14.94 -30.08
N ARG A 94 -20.77 16.23 -29.75
CA ARG A 94 -21.46 17.31 -30.49
C ARG A 94 -20.83 17.62 -31.85
N ALA A 95 -19.54 17.38 -32.04
CA ALA A 95 -18.85 17.62 -33.31
C ALA A 95 -19.09 16.53 -34.37
N ARG A 96 -19.78 15.44 -34.01
CA ARG A 96 -20.08 14.29 -34.89
C ARG A 96 -21.50 14.29 -35.46
N VAL A 97 -22.26 15.36 -35.22
CA VAL A 97 -23.64 15.58 -35.68
C VAL A 97 -23.67 16.73 -36.68
#